data_AF-A0A1M3LTT8-F1
#
_entry.id   AF-A0A1M3LTT8-F1
#
_cell.length_a   1.000
_cell.length_b   1.000
_cell.length_c   1.000
_cell.angle_alpha   90.00
_cell.angle_beta   90.00
_cell.angle_gamma   90.00
#
_symmetry.space_group_name_H-M   'P 1'
#
loop_
_entity.id
_entity.type
_entity.pdbx_description
1 polymer ?
#
loop_
_entity_poly.entity_id
_entity_poly.type
_entity_poly.pdbx_seq_one_letter_code
_entity_poly.pdbx_strand_id
1 'polypeptide(L)' 'MIDLLTALCLAVAFEGIAYAAFPDAMRRAMATILALPDQSLRRMGLVVAFLAVGLLYFLRSALITP' A
#
# COMPACT_ATOMS: atom_id res chain seq x y z
N MET A 1 2.64 -11.54 16.27
CA MET A 1 2.36 -10.15 16.72
C MET A 1 3.44 -9.19 16.22
N ILE A 2 4.72 -9.53 16.37
CA ILE A 2 5.83 -8.71 15.86
C ILE A 2 5.74 -8.54 14.33
N ASP A 3 5.46 -9.60 13.57
CA ASP A 3 5.41 -9.52 12.10
C ASP A 3 4.43 -8.46 11.57
N LEU A 4 3.27 -8.31 12.21
CA LEU A 4 2.28 -7.30 11.83
C LEU A 4 2.82 -5.88 12.10
N LEU A 5 3.45 -5.68 13.26
CA LEU A 5 4.07 -4.41 13.62
C LEU A 5 5.23 -4.10 12.68
N THR A 6 6.07 -5.08 12.35
CA THR A 6 7.17 -4.93 11.38
C THR A 6 6.64 -4.55 10.00
N ALA A 7 5.59 -5.21 9.52
CA ALA A 7 4.95 -4.87 8.25
C ALA A 7 4.38 -3.44 8.25
N LEU A 8 3.77 -3.02 9.36
CA LEU A 8 3.25 -1.66 9.52
C LEU A 8 4.38 -0.62 9.51
N CYS A 9 5.46 -0.86 10.25
CA CYS A 9 6.64 0.01 10.24
C CYS A 9 7.23 0.12 8.83
N LEU A 10 7.30 -0.99 8.10
CA LEU A 10 7.79 -1.00 6.73
C LEU A 10 6.89 -0.20 5.78
N ALA A 11 5.57 -0.33 5.91
CA ALA A 11 4.61 0.45 5.11
C ALA A 11 4.80 1.96 5.33
N VAL A 12 4.92 2.40 6.59
CA VAL A 12 5.17 3.81 6.93
C VAL A 12 6.53 4.28 6.43
N ALA A 13 7.57 3.45 6.52
CA ALA A 13 8.89 3.77 6.00
C ALA A 13 8.86 3.97 4.47
N PHE A 14 8.16 3.10 3.73
CA PHE A 14 7.99 3.26 2.29
C PHE A 14 7.23 4.52 1.92
N GLU A 15 6.18 4.86 2.67
CA GLU A 15 5.45 6.11 2.49
C GLU A 15 6.37 7.33 2.71
N GLY A 16 7.15 7.35 3.79
CA GLY A 16 8.11 8.41 4.07
C GLY A 16 9.20 8.55 3.00
N ILE A 17 9.75 7.43 2.53
CA ILE A 17 10.74 7.41 1.42
C ILE A 17 10.11 7.97 0.15
N ALA A 18 8.87 7.62 -0.18
CA ALA A 18 8.19 8.13 -1.36
C ALA A 18 8.02 9.66 -1.30
N TYR A 19 7.63 10.20 -0.14
CA TYR A 19 7.56 11.65 0.06
C TYR A 19 8.92 12.34 -0.02
N ALA A 20 9.98 11.75 0.53
CA ALA A 20 11.32 12.32 0.52
C ALA A 20 11.98 12.28 -0.88
N ALA A 21 11.85 11.16 -1.59
CA ALA A 21 12.47 10.96 -2.89
C ALA A 21 11.68 11.63 -4.03
N PHE A 22 10.34 11.64 -3.98
CA PHE A 22 9.49 12.11 -5.07
C PHE A 22 8.33 13.01 -4.58
N PRO A 23 8.63 14.16 -3.93
CA PRO A 23 7.60 14.99 -3.32
C PRO A 23 6.57 15.55 -4.31
N ASP A 24 6.98 15.91 -5.54
CA ASP A 24 6.07 16.41 -6.57
C ASP A 24 5.14 15.32 -7.15
N ALA A 25 5.61 14.08 -7.23
CA ALA A 25 4.77 12.96 -7.65
C ALA A 25 3.67 12.70 -6.61
N MET A 26 4.03 12.69 -5.32
CA MET A 26 3.07 12.50 -4.23
C MET A 26 2.03 13.62 -4.15
N ARG A 27 2.43 14.89 -4.29
CA ARG A 27 1.47 16.02 -4.34
C ARG A 27 0.43 15.84 -5.44
N ARG A 28 0.86 15.45 -6.65
CA ARG A 28 -0.05 15.21 -7.78
C ARG A 28 -0.96 14.00 -7.55
N ALA A 29 -0.42 12.93 -6.98
CA ALA A 29 -1.21 11.76 -6.62
C ALA A 29 -2.29 12.10 -5.59
N MET A 30 -1.95 12.86 -4.53
CA MET A 30 -2.93 13.31 -3.54
C MET A 30 -3.99 14.22 -4.13
N ALA A 31 -3.61 15.18 -4.98
CA ALA A 31 -4.58 16.04 -5.67
C ALA A 31 -5.56 15.22 -6.52
N THR A 32 -5.07 14.17 -7.17
CA THR A 32 -5.93 13.23 -7.91
C THR A 32 -6.88 12.52 -6.95
N ILE A 33 -6.36 11.92 -5.87
CA ILE A 33 -7.15 11.19 -4.86
C ILE A 33 -8.28 12.06 -4.27
N LEU A 34 -7.99 13.32 -3.95
CA LEU A 34 -8.97 14.26 -3.40
C LEU A 34 -10.09 14.62 -4.39
N ALA A 35 -9.84 14.46 -5.69
CA ALA A 35 -10.85 14.69 -6.72
C ALA A 35 -11.73 13.46 -7.02
N LEU A 36 -11.40 12.27 -6.50
CA LEU A 36 -12.23 11.08 -6.70
C LEU A 36 -13.48 11.13 -5.81
N PRO A 37 -14.65 10.71 -6.33
CA PRO A 37 -15.81 10.42 -5.50
C PRO A 37 -15.53 9.30 -4.49
N ASP A 38 -16.11 9.40 -3.29
CA ASP A 38 -15.91 8.44 -2.19
C ASP A 38 -16.11 6.98 -2.60
N GLN A 39 -17.12 6.70 -3.44
CA GLN A 39 -17.39 5.34 -3.91
C GLN A 39 -16.25 4.78 -4.77
N SER A 40 -15.63 5.61 -5.61
CA SER A 40 -14.50 5.21 -6.44
C SER A 40 -13.25 5.03 -5.58
N LEU A 41 -13.03 5.92 -4.60
CA LEU A 41 -11.92 5.81 -3.65
C LEU A 41 -12.01 4.52 -2.82
N ARG A 42 -13.21 4.18 -2.31
CA ARG A 42 -13.46 2.93 -1.58
C ARG A 42 -13.21 1.69 -2.43
N ARG A 43 -13.67 1.68 -3.68
CA ARG A 43 -13.43 0.56 -4.60
C ARG A 43 -11.95 0.37 -4.88
N MET A 44 -11.23 1.45 -5.18
CA MET A 44 -9.79 1.41 -5.42
C MET A 44 -9.04 0.90 -4.19
N GLY A 45 -9.37 1.41 -3.00
CA GLY A 45 -8.78 0.95 -1.74
C GLY A 45 -9.00 -0.54 -1.49
N LEU A 46 -10.22 -1.04 -1.72
CA LEU A 46 -10.53 -2.47 -1.61
C LEU A 46 -9.72 -3.32 -2.60
N VAL A 47 -9.64 -2.90 -3.87
CA VAL A 47 -8.88 -3.64 -4.89
C VAL A 47 -7.40 -3.72 -4.50
N VAL A 48 -6.80 -2.61 -4.08
CA VAL A 48 -5.39 -2.59 -3.65
C VAL A 48 -5.17 -3.46 -2.40
N ALA A 49 -6.08 -3.39 -1.42
CA ALA A 49 -6.00 -4.22 -0.22
C ALA A 49 -6.04 -5.73 -0.54
N PHE A 50 -6.99 -6.15 -1.39
CA PHE A 50 -7.07 -7.55 -1.83
C PHE A 50 -5.83 -7.99 -2.60
N LEU A 51 -5.32 -7.16 -3.50
CA LEU A 51 -4.09 -7.47 -4.24
C LEU A 51 -2.88 -7.60 -3.32
N ALA A 52 -2.72 -6.69 -2.35
CA ALA A 52 -1.62 -6.74 -1.39
C ALA A 52 -1.67 -8.00 -0.52
N VAL A 53 -2.85 -8.33 0.03
CA VAL A 53 -3.04 -9.55 0.86
C VAL A 53 -2.86 -10.81 0.02
N GLY A 54 -3.42 -10.84 -1.19
CA GLY A 54 -3.27 -11.97 -2.12
C GLY A 54 -1.82 -12.21 -2.51
N LEU A 55 -1.07 -11.15 -2.79
CA LEU A 55 0.37 -11.24 -3.10
C LEU A 55 1.17 -11.68 -1.88
N LEU A 56 0.87 -11.16 -0.69
CA LEU A 56 1.51 -11.60 0.55
C LEU A 56 1.28 -13.09 0.80
N TYR A 57 0.04 -13.56 0.63
CA TYR A 57 -0.29 -14.99 0.75
C TYR A 57 0.43 -15.84 -0.29
N PHE A 58 0.47 -15.40 -1.55
CA PHE A 58 1.18 -16.10 -2.62
C PHE A 58 2.68 -16.19 -2.36
N LEU A 59 3.33 -15.08 -1.99
CA LEU A 59 4.75 -15.07 -1.65
C LEU A 59 5.05 -15.96 -0.44
N ARG A 60 4.19 -15.92 0.58
CA ARG A 60 4.35 -16.78 1.75
C ARG A 60 4.20 -18.27 1.42
N SER A 61 3.19 -18.62 0.64
CA SER A 61 2.91 -20.02 0.28
C SER A 61 3.92 -20.58 -0.73
N ALA A 62 4.40 -19.78 -1.67
CA ALA A 62 5.31 -20.23 -2.73
C ALA A 62 6.79 -20.22 -2.32
N LEU A 63 7.23 -19.31 -1.43
CA LEU A 63 8.66 -19.14 -1.10
C LEU A 63 9.05 -19.61 0.31
N ILE A 64 8.13 -19.59 1.29
CA ILE A 64 8.46 -19.86 2.70
C ILE A 64 8.01 -21.27 3.13
N THR A 65 7.15 -21.93 2.35
CA THR A 65 6.75 -23.33 2.54
C THR A 65 6.94 -24.13 1.24
N PRO A 66 8.10 -24.75 0.98
CA PRO A 66 8.11 -26.02 0.26
C PRO A 66 7.57 -27.15 1.14
#